data_AF-A0A5E4IN71-F1
#
_entry.id   AF-A0A5E4IN71-F1
#
_cell.length_a   1.000
_cell.length_b   1.000
_cell.length_c   1.000
_cell.angle_alpha   90.00
_cell.angle_beta   90.00
_cell.angle_gamma   90.00
#
_symmetry.space_group_name_H-M   'P 1'
#
loop_
_entity.id
_entity.type
_entity.pdbx_description
1 polymer ?
#
loop_
_entity_poly.entity_id
_entity_poly.type
_entity_poly.pdbx_seq_one_letter_code
_entity_poly.pdbx_strand_id
1 'polypeptide(L)'
;MARMHSKKRGKSGSKKPTTREVPDWVEFAPADVEKMVVDLGNKGMSSATIGMILRDEHGIPSVKNICKKGVTKVLTTGGVKIEYPEDLMSLIKKAVGMRKHITKNNKDASNKTKLVHVESKIRRLVLYYTRVGRLPADWKYNPEQAALIVK
;
A
#
# COMPACT_ATOMS: atom_id res chain seq x y z
N MET A 1 2.12 -8.74 9.97
CA MET A 1 1.65 -7.77 11.00
C MET A 1 1.44 -8.35 12.40
N ALA A 2 1.30 -9.68 12.56
CA ALA A 2 0.95 -10.32 13.84
C ALA A 2 2.04 -10.29 14.94
N ARG A 3 3.15 -9.56 14.76
CA ARG A 3 4.28 -9.55 15.70
C ARG A 3 4.59 -8.19 16.33
N MET A 4 4.22 -7.08 15.67
CA MET A 4 4.65 -5.75 16.12
C MET A 4 3.90 -5.26 17.36
N HIS A 5 2.57 -5.41 17.37
CA HIS A 5 1.72 -5.02 18.51
C HIS A 5 0.93 -6.19 19.09
N SER A 6 0.96 -7.35 18.43
CA SER A 6 0.37 -8.58 18.96
C SER A 6 1.48 -9.53 19.38
N LYS A 7 1.35 -10.12 20.57
CA LYS A 7 2.31 -11.08 21.16
C LYS A 7 2.27 -12.48 20.50
N LYS A 8 1.69 -12.59 19.30
CA LYS A 8 1.46 -13.87 18.61
C LYS A 8 2.63 -14.20 17.67
N ARG A 9 2.82 -15.49 17.38
CA ARG A 9 3.98 -15.99 16.59
C ARG A 9 3.66 -16.43 15.16
N GLY A 10 2.39 -16.40 14.74
CA GLY A 10 1.94 -16.87 13.43
C GLY A 10 2.69 -16.24 12.25
N LYS A 11 2.96 -17.05 11.23
CA LYS A 11 3.59 -16.67 9.96
C LYS A 11 2.70 -17.15 8.81
N SER A 12 2.13 -16.22 8.06
CA SER A 12 1.49 -16.49 6.77
C SER A 12 2.06 -15.50 5.75
N GLY A 13 2.34 -15.99 4.55
CA GLY A 13 2.94 -15.21 3.48
C GLY A 13 3.00 -16.01 2.19
N SER A 14 3.01 -15.30 1.06
CA SER A 14 3.11 -15.92 -0.25
C SER A 14 4.52 -16.48 -0.46
N LYS A 15 4.61 -17.71 -1.00
CA LYS A 15 5.87 -18.29 -1.50
C LYS A 15 5.98 -17.96 -2.98
N LYS A 16 6.93 -17.09 -3.35
CA LYS A 16 7.14 -16.76 -4.76
C LYS A 16 7.83 -17.93 -5.47
N PRO A 17 7.56 -18.12 -6.78
CA PRO A 17 8.36 -19.02 -7.61
C PRO A 17 9.84 -18.66 -7.52
N THR A 18 10.70 -19.66 -7.53
CA THR A 18 12.17 -19.50 -7.51
C THR A 18 12.68 -18.90 -8.82
N THR A 19 12.10 -19.30 -9.94
CA THR A 19 12.44 -18.81 -11.28
C THR A 19 12.02 -17.35 -11.44
N ARG A 20 12.94 -16.52 -11.92
CA ARG A 20 12.72 -15.08 -12.19
C ARG A 20 12.44 -14.77 -13.67
N GLU A 21 12.34 -15.81 -14.47
CA GLU A 21 12.05 -15.75 -15.89
C GLU A 21 10.56 -15.49 -16.11
N VAL A 22 10.24 -15.03 -17.31
CA VAL A 22 8.86 -14.90 -17.75
C VAL A 22 8.45 -16.30 -18.21
N PRO A 23 7.40 -16.90 -17.62
CA PRO A 23 7.00 -18.23 -18.03
C PRO A 23 6.34 -18.21 -19.41
N ASP A 24 6.50 -19.28 -20.19
CA ASP A 24 6.22 -19.33 -21.64
C ASP A 24 4.76 -19.06 -22.02
N TRP A 25 3.82 -19.45 -21.16
CA TRP A 25 2.38 -19.19 -21.30
C TRP A 25 1.96 -17.71 -21.16
N VAL A 26 2.89 -16.80 -20.81
CA VAL A 26 2.58 -15.36 -20.74
C VAL A 26 2.87 -14.74 -22.09
N GLU A 27 1.82 -14.53 -22.88
CA GLU A 27 1.92 -13.98 -24.24
C GLU A 27 2.09 -12.45 -24.29
N PHE A 28 1.93 -11.76 -23.16
CA PHE A 28 1.95 -10.30 -23.11
C PHE A 28 3.35 -9.71 -23.25
N ALA A 29 3.51 -8.77 -24.17
CA ALA A 29 4.74 -7.99 -24.27
C ALA A 29 4.88 -7.03 -23.06
N PRO A 30 6.11 -6.67 -22.65
CA PRO A 30 6.33 -5.77 -21.53
C PRO A 30 5.63 -4.41 -21.67
N ALA A 31 5.52 -3.90 -22.90
CA ALA A 31 4.86 -2.63 -23.19
C ALA A 31 3.35 -2.68 -22.93
N ASP A 32 2.70 -3.81 -23.23
CA ASP A 32 1.26 -3.97 -23.02
C ASP A 32 0.93 -4.08 -21.53
N VAL A 33 1.78 -4.77 -20.76
CA VAL A 33 1.67 -4.82 -19.30
C VAL A 33 1.87 -3.44 -18.68
N GLU A 34 2.80 -2.63 -19.18
CA GLU A 34 2.96 -1.25 -18.70
C GLU A 34 1.71 -0.41 -18.97
N LYS A 35 1.10 -0.52 -20.16
CA LYS A 35 -0.16 0.17 -20.49
C LYS A 35 -1.30 -0.25 -19.57
N MET A 36 -1.51 -1.55 -19.38
CA MET A 36 -2.54 -2.08 -18.48
C MET A 36 -2.37 -1.56 -17.04
N VAL A 37 -1.13 -1.49 -16.54
CA VAL A 37 -0.84 -0.94 -15.22
C VAL A 37 -1.22 0.54 -15.13
N VAL A 38 -0.88 1.33 -16.16
CA VAL A 38 -1.21 2.76 -16.21
C VAL A 38 -2.72 2.97 -16.29
N ASP A 39 -3.42 2.20 -17.11
CA ASP A 39 -4.88 2.27 -17.24
C ASP A 39 -5.60 1.95 -15.92
N LEU A 40 -5.16 0.90 -15.22
CA LEU A 40 -5.69 0.57 -13.90
C LEU A 40 -5.32 1.63 -12.85
N GLY A 41 -4.14 2.23 -12.96
CA GLY A 41 -3.72 3.36 -12.13
C GLY A 41 -4.59 4.60 -12.33
N ASN A 42 -4.92 4.93 -13.59
CA ASN A 42 -5.82 6.03 -13.94
C ASN A 42 -7.25 5.80 -13.43
N LYS A 43 -7.69 4.55 -13.31
CA LYS A 43 -8.95 4.16 -12.63
C LYS A 43 -8.90 4.35 -11.11
N GLY A 44 -7.76 4.76 -10.54
CA GLY A 44 -7.59 5.01 -9.11
C GLY A 44 -7.35 3.74 -8.28
N MET A 45 -7.01 2.60 -8.92
CA MET A 45 -6.72 1.37 -8.21
C MET A 45 -5.37 1.44 -7.49
N SER A 46 -5.28 0.78 -6.34
CA SER A 46 -4.03 0.74 -5.57
C SER A 46 -3.02 -0.24 -6.18
N SER A 47 -1.72 -0.06 -5.93
CA SER A 47 -0.69 -0.90 -6.57
C SER A 47 -0.79 -2.37 -6.16
N ALA A 48 -1.27 -2.65 -4.94
CA ALA A 48 -1.57 -4.01 -4.50
C ALA A 48 -2.75 -4.61 -5.27
N THR A 49 -3.84 -3.85 -5.45
CA THR A 49 -5.02 -4.29 -6.21
C THR A 49 -4.71 -4.52 -7.68
N ILE A 50 -3.93 -3.62 -8.29
CA ILE A 50 -3.43 -3.78 -9.66
C ILE A 50 -2.69 -5.11 -9.82
N GLY A 51 -1.80 -5.44 -8.87
CA GLY A 51 -1.08 -6.71 -8.89
C GLY A 51 -1.98 -7.94 -8.75
N MET A 52 -3.09 -7.84 -8.00
CA MET A 52 -4.07 -8.93 -7.89
C MET A 52 -4.86 -9.11 -9.18
N ILE A 53 -5.35 -8.02 -9.78
CA ILE A 53 -6.09 -8.04 -11.05
C ILE A 53 -5.23 -8.65 -12.16
N LEU A 54 -3.98 -8.19 -12.30
CA LEU A 54 -3.06 -8.72 -13.31
C LEU A 54 -2.79 -10.21 -13.14
N ARG A 55 -2.74 -10.70 -11.90
CA ARG A 55 -2.53 -12.13 -11.61
C ARG A 55 -3.78 -12.96 -11.88
N ASP A 56 -4.94 -12.50 -11.40
CA ASP A 56 -6.16 -13.29 -11.32
C ASP A 56 -6.98 -13.22 -12.62
N GLU A 57 -6.98 -12.08 -13.31
CA GLU A 57 -7.74 -11.88 -14.57
C GLU A 57 -6.87 -12.08 -15.81
N HIS A 58 -5.62 -11.61 -15.79
CA HIS A 58 -4.73 -11.62 -16.95
C HIS A 58 -3.66 -12.71 -16.91
N GLY A 59 -3.60 -13.52 -15.84
CA GLY A 59 -2.61 -14.60 -15.72
C GLY A 59 -1.16 -14.14 -15.57
N ILE A 60 -0.90 -12.88 -15.24
CA ILE A 60 0.44 -12.30 -15.10
C ILE A 60 0.96 -12.50 -13.66
N PRO A 61 1.92 -13.42 -13.41
CA PRO A 61 2.31 -13.75 -12.04
C PRO A 61 3.16 -12.68 -11.35
N SER A 62 3.96 -11.91 -12.11
CA SER A 62 4.85 -10.88 -11.57
C SER A 62 5.20 -9.83 -12.62
N VAL A 63 4.65 -8.62 -12.45
CA VAL A 63 5.01 -7.44 -13.27
C VAL A 63 6.51 -7.16 -13.24
N LYS A 64 7.16 -7.41 -12.09
CA LYS A 64 8.61 -7.20 -11.94
C LYS A 64 9.44 -8.15 -12.82
N ASN A 65 8.96 -9.37 -13.08
CA ASN A 65 9.71 -10.32 -13.90
C ASN A 65 9.67 -9.93 -15.38
N ILE A 66 8.51 -9.46 -15.83
CA ILE A 66 8.23 -9.07 -17.22
C ILE A 66 8.83 -7.70 -17.53
N CYS A 67 8.38 -6.64 -16.84
CA CYS A 67 8.77 -5.26 -17.14
C CYS A 67 10.09 -4.83 -16.49
N LYS A 68 10.72 -5.69 -15.65
CA LYS A 68 11.91 -5.40 -14.82
C LYS A 68 11.77 -4.21 -13.85
N LYS A 69 10.59 -3.58 -13.80
CA LYS A 69 10.22 -2.47 -12.91
C LYS A 69 9.13 -2.93 -11.94
N GLY A 70 9.09 -2.33 -10.76
CA GLY A 70 7.95 -2.54 -9.84
C GLY A 70 6.72 -1.76 -10.31
N VAL A 71 5.51 -2.20 -9.92
CA VAL A 71 4.24 -1.55 -10.28
C VAL A 71 4.27 -0.05 -9.97
N THR A 72 4.74 0.34 -8.79
CA THR A 72 4.88 1.76 -8.40
C THR A 72 5.82 2.54 -9.32
N LYS A 73 6.91 1.93 -9.81
CA LYS A 73 7.82 2.59 -10.74
C LYS A 73 7.19 2.75 -12.12
N VAL A 74 6.45 1.74 -12.59
CA VAL A 74 5.69 1.80 -13.85
C VAL A 74 4.67 2.93 -13.79
N LEU A 75 3.91 3.03 -12.68
CA LEU A 75 2.95 4.11 -12.47
C LEU A 75 3.60 5.50 -12.51
N THR A 76 4.73 5.68 -11.82
CA THR A 76 5.45 6.98 -11.84
C THR A 76 6.01 7.32 -13.22
N THR A 77 6.48 6.32 -13.99
CA THR A 77 6.99 6.55 -15.36
C THR A 77 5.85 6.83 -16.34
N GLY A 78 4.67 6.24 -16.13
CA GLY A 78 3.46 6.49 -16.90
C GLY A 78 2.70 7.77 -16.52
N GLY A 79 3.27 8.63 -15.68
CA GLY A 79 2.68 9.93 -15.32
C GLY A 79 1.63 9.89 -14.21
N VAL A 80 1.36 8.74 -13.60
CA VAL A 80 0.44 8.64 -12.46
C VAL A 80 1.17 9.10 -11.20
N LYS A 81 0.82 10.30 -10.72
CA LYS A 81 1.43 10.91 -9.55
C LYS A 81 0.92 10.25 -8.27
N ILE A 82 1.83 9.57 -7.56
CA ILE A 82 1.56 9.01 -6.23
C ILE A 82 2.18 9.97 -5.20
N GLU A 83 1.36 10.83 -4.61
CA GLU A 83 1.83 11.85 -3.65
C GLU A 83 2.25 11.22 -2.31
N TYR A 84 1.51 10.24 -1.84
CA TYR A 84 1.78 9.53 -0.60
C TYR A 84 1.97 8.03 -0.85
N PRO A 85 2.89 7.37 -0.14
CA PRO A 85 2.99 5.91 -0.15
C PRO A 85 1.66 5.24 0.23
N GLU A 86 1.28 4.19 -0.52
CA GLU A 86 0.00 3.47 -0.36
C GLU A 86 -0.19 2.90 1.05
N ASP A 87 0.88 2.39 1.65
CA ASP A 87 0.88 1.82 3.00
C ASP A 87 0.57 2.86 4.07
N LEU A 88 1.16 4.04 3.96
CA LEU A 88 0.90 5.18 4.83
C LEU A 88 -0.55 5.64 4.67
N MET A 89 -1.01 5.84 3.44
CA MET A 89 -2.38 6.28 3.14
C MET A 89 -3.43 5.30 3.67
N SER A 90 -3.20 3.99 3.50
CA SER A 90 -4.09 2.94 4.00
C SER A 90 -4.22 2.96 5.52
N LEU A 91 -3.13 3.20 6.26
CA LEU A 91 -3.17 3.32 7.72
C LEU A 91 -3.86 4.60 8.16
N ILE A 92 -3.64 5.72 7.47
CA ILE A 92 -4.31 7.00 7.76
C ILE A 92 -5.82 6.86 7.55
N LYS A 93 -6.26 6.29 6.43
CA LYS A 93 -7.69 6.01 6.15
C LYS A 93 -8.32 5.17 7.26
N LYS A 94 -7.61 4.14 7.72
CA LYS A 94 -8.05 3.31 8.85
C LYS A 94 -8.14 4.10 10.16
N ALA A 95 -7.14 4.94 10.46
CA ALA A 95 -7.12 5.75 11.67
C ALA A 95 -8.29 6.75 11.71
N VAL A 96 -8.57 7.43 10.60
CA VAL A 96 -9.71 8.35 10.46
C VAL A 96 -11.04 7.61 10.70
N GLY A 97 -11.23 6.43 10.10
CA GLY A 97 -12.43 5.62 10.32
C GLY A 97 -12.60 5.19 11.78
N MET A 98 -11.53 4.73 12.43
CA MET A 98 -11.57 4.35 13.86
C MET A 98 -11.85 5.55 14.75
N ARG A 99 -11.32 6.73 14.42
CA ARG A 99 -11.56 7.95 15.21
C ARG A 99 -13.02 8.38 15.14
N LYS A 100 -13.64 8.33 13.95
CA LYS A 100 -15.09 8.54 13.77
C LYS A 100 -15.96 7.57 14.56
N HIS A 101 -15.51 6.32 14.74
CA HIS A 101 -16.21 5.34 15.59
C HIS A 101 -16.07 5.66 17.07
N ILE A 102 -14.85 5.95 17.55
CA ILE A 102 -14.55 6.21 18.96
C ILE A 102 -15.19 7.52 19.45
N THR A 103 -15.31 8.54 18.60
CA THR A 103 -16.01 9.79 18.96
C THR A 103 -17.49 9.54 19.26
N LYS A 104 -18.13 8.62 18.55
CA LYS A 104 -19.51 8.20 18.83
C LYS A 104 -19.57 7.23 20.02
N ASN A 105 -18.59 6.34 20.14
CA ASN A 105 -18.54 5.25 21.12
C ASN A 105 -17.38 5.45 22.12
N ASN A 106 -17.52 6.41 23.01
CA ASN A 106 -16.46 6.80 23.95
C ASN A 106 -16.10 5.71 24.98
N LYS A 107 -16.96 4.72 25.25
CA LYS A 107 -16.70 3.61 26.19
C LYS A 107 -15.92 2.44 25.58
N ASP A 108 -15.65 2.45 24.28
CA ASP A 108 -14.95 1.35 23.59
C ASP A 108 -13.42 1.41 23.83
N ALA A 109 -12.99 0.88 24.98
CA ALA A 109 -11.59 0.84 25.39
C ALA A 109 -10.71 -0.01 24.46
N SER A 110 -11.25 -1.12 23.93
CA SER A 110 -10.50 -2.02 23.05
C SER A 110 -10.08 -1.32 21.76
N ASN A 111 -11.01 -0.60 21.13
CA ASN A 111 -10.71 0.12 19.89
C ASN A 111 -9.86 1.37 20.13
N LYS A 112 -9.95 2.02 21.32
CA LYS A 112 -8.99 3.07 21.72
C LYS A 112 -7.56 2.55 21.73
N THR A 113 -7.30 1.40 22.33
CA THR A 113 -5.94 0.80 22.32
C THR A 113 -5.49 0.46 20.89
N LYS A 114 -6.39 -0.08 20.05
CA LYS A 114 -6.07 -0.38 18.64
C LYS A 114 -5.79 0.89 17.83
N LEU A 115 -6.47 2.00 18.10
CA LEU A 115 -6.19 3.30 17.48
C LEU A 115 -4.75 3.73 17.79
N VAL A 116 -4.33 3.66 19.05
CA VAL A 116 -2.95 3.96 19.45
C VAL A 116 -1.93 3.09 18.69
N HIS A 117 -2.22 1.80 18.50
CA HIS A 117 -1.35 0.93 17.70
C HIS A 117 -1.25 1.34 16.23
N VAL A 118 -2.36 1.77 15.61
CA VAL A 118 -2.35 2.24 14.22
C VAL A 118 -1.59 3.56 14.11
N GLU A 119 -1.84 4.52 15.00
CA GLU A 119 -1.10 5.79 15.04
C GLU A 119 0.40 5.57 15.27
N SER A 120 0.77 4.61 16.13
CA SER A 120 2.17 4.22 16.34
C SER A 120 2.81 3.66 15.06
N LYS A 121 2.10 2.86 14.26
CA LYS A 121 2.59 2.39 12.96
C LYS A 121 2.77 3.52 11.96
N ILE A 122 1.81 4.47 11.92
CA ILE A 122 1.90 5.65 11.06
C ILE A 122 3.17 6.44 11.40
N ARG A 123 3.40 6.77 12.68
CA ARG A 123 4.59 7.49 13.13
C ARG A 123 5.89 6.78 12.72
N ARG A 124 5.94 5.44 12.83
CA ARG A 124 7.10 4.65 12.39
C ARG A 124 7.35 4.73 10.88
N LEU A 125 6.29 4.64 10.06
CA LEU A 125 6.41 4.76 8.60
C LEU A 125 6.84 6.17 8.19
N VAL A 126 6.32 7.18 8.87
CA VAL A 126 6.68 8.58 8.64
C VAL A 126 8.17 8.78 8.88
N LEU A 127 8.68 8.35 10.04
CA LEU A 127 10.12 8.40 10.34
C LEU A 127 10.99 7.66 9.30
N TYR A 128 10.50 6.54 8.79
CA TYR A 128 11.19 5.80 7.73
C TYR A 128 11.21 6.60 6.42
N TYR A 129 10.06 7.12 5.98
CA TYR A 129 9.93 7.80 4.70
C TYR A 129 10.55 9.20 4.68
N THR A 130 10.59 9.91 5.81
CA THR A 130 11.36 11.16 5.93
C THR A 130 12.86 10.88 5.81
N ARG A 131 13.37 9.83 6.47
CA ARG A 131 14.77 9.40 6.35
C ARG A 131 15.16 8.97 4.93
N VAL A 132 14.24 8.33 4.20
CA VAL A 132 14.47 7.90 2.80
C VAL A 132 14.25 9.05 1.80
N GLY A 133 13.74 10.20 2.25
CA GLY A 133 13.48 11.36 1.38
C GLY A 133 12.23 11.24 0.51
N ARG A 134 11.31 10.34 0.85
CA ARG A 134 9.99 10.24 0.17
C ARG A 134 8.94 11.18 0.75
N LEU A 135 9.15 11.67 1.96
CA LEU A 135 8.32 12.68 2.62
C LEU A 135 9.20 13.87 3.00
N PRO A 136 8.65 15.10 3.04
CA PRO A 136 9.39 16.26 3.53
C PRO A 136 9.74 16.09 5.01
N ALA A 137 10.87 16.66 5.43
CA ALA A 137 11.38 16.52 6.80
C ALA A 137 10.40 17.04 7.87
N ASP A 138 9.63 18.08 7.53
CA ASP A 138 8.66 18.71 8.41
C ASP A 138 7.31 17.97 8.50
N TRP A 139 7.16 16.86 7.77
CA TRP A 139 5.90 16.12 7.75
C TRP A 139 5.61 15.52 9.13
N LYS A 140 4.47 15.89 9.73
CA LYS A 140 4.00 15.36 11.01
C LYS A 140 2.57 14.84 10.87
N TYR A 141 2.29 13.73 11.57
CA TYR A 141 0.95 13.17 11.62
C TYR A 141 0.08 13.97 12.60
N ASN A 142 -0.91 14.68 12.07
CA ASN A 142 -2.01 15.28 12.84
C ASN A 142 -3.34 14.61 12.43
N PRO A 143 -4.14 14.07 13.37
CA PRO A 143 -5.43 13.46 13.09
C PRO A 143 -6.42 14.35 12.32
N GLU A 144 -6.41 15.66 12.54
CA GLU A 144 -7.32 16.59 11.86
C GLU A 144 -6.92 16.79 10.41
N GLN A 145 -5.64 17.05 10.15
CA GLN A 145 -5.08 17.15 8.80
C GLN A 145 -5.21 15.82 8.04
N ALA A 146 -5.02 14.69 8.74
CA ALA A 146 -5.20 13.35 8.19
C ALA A 146 -6.62 13.11 7.66
N ALA A 147 -7.64 13.70 8.31
CA ALA A 147 -9.02 13.60 7.84
C ALA A 147 -9.25 14.37 6.53
N LEU A 148 -8.49 15.45 6.28
CA LEU A 148 -8.54 16.21 5.04
C LEU A 148 -7.85 15.48 3.89
N ILE A 149 -6.73 14.83 4.16
CA ILE A 149 -5.95 14.08 3.14
C ILE A 149 -6.76 12.90 2.57
N VAL A 150 -7.61 12.27 3.39
CA VAL A 150 -8.40 11.08 3.01
C VAL A 150 -9.76 11.43 2.40
N LYS A 151 -10.22 12.68 2.56
CA LYS A 151 -11.52 13.13 2.07
C LYS A 151 -11.46 13.42 0.59
#